data_AF-A0A109RVG8-F1
#
_entry.id   AF-A0A109RVG8-F1
#
_cell.length_a   1.000
_cell.length_b   1.000
_cell.length_c   1.000
_cell.angle_alpha   90.00
_cell.angle_beta   90.00
_cell.angle_gamma   90.00
#
_symmetry.space_group_name_H-M   'P 1'
#
loop_
_entity.id
_entity.type
_entity.pdbx_description
1 polymer ?
#
loop_
_entity_poly.entity_id
_entity_poly.type
_entity_poly.pdbx_seq_one_letter_code
_entity_poly.pdbx_strand_id
1 'polypeptide(L)'
;MSNPRVIPREQLSAWEKWELASLHEAEAEAVAIEQVEVSDEPLDEPEAQGAEGDLSAESEDEEQLPAESADVSSADVSFPTAEEIEAIAQQAQSEGFEAGLEAGRLVAEDEANRLRAVLASVEMTLQKAEAALSNEVLDLAVVIARQMVREELNHAPERLLPILREVLASLPAARSPSRVFLNPEDLTAIAGMLGGDLPSDTWRLLADPHIEAGGCRIDTPDSAVDLSLPVRWQNILRVLGRNDRGDLMWNAREEHLASLVEEVSPAASSDDVSAPLAAEEVSASVDLALAEELPAAVQETSTESDPHD
;
A
#
# COMPACT_ATOMS: atom_id res chain seq x y z
N MET A 1 -3.96 56.54 -5.64
CA MET A 1 -3.50 55.34 -4.91
C MET A 1 -4.11 54.12 -5.59
N SER A 2 -3.36 53.49 -6.48
CA SER A 2 -3.79 52.28 -7.21
C SER A 2 -2.87 51.13 -6.77
N ASN A 3 -3.45 50.04 -6.29
CA ASN A 3 -2.75 48.94 -5.62
C ASN A 3 -2.49 47.79 -6.63
N PRO A 4 -1.24 47.53 -7.06
CA PRO A 4 -0.96 46.53 -8.10
C PRO A 4 -0.59 45.17 -7.47
N ARG A 5 -1.54 44.52 -6.81
CA ARG A 5 -1.32 43.18 -6.21
C ARG A 5 -2.40 42.15 -6.54
N VAL A 6 -3.14 42.34 -7.62
CA VAL A 6 -4.06 41.31 -8.13
C VAL A 6 -3.70 41.01 -9.57
N ILE A 7 -3.15 39.83 -9.81
CA ILE A 7 -2.85 39.33 -11.16
C ILE A 7 -4.20 39.06 -11.85
N PRO A 8 -4.50 39.73 -12.98
CA PRO A 8 -5.75 39.53 -13.72
C PRO A 8 -5.89 38.08 -14.17
N ARG A 9 -7.12 37.55 -14.15
CA ARG A 9 -7.43 36.14 -14.45
C ARG A 9 -7.01 35.71 -15.87
N GLU A 10 -6.82 36.68 -16.77
CA GLU A 10 -6.34 36.51 -18.14
C GLU A 10 -4.82 36.22 -18.23
N GLN A 11 -4.07 36.42 -17.15
CA GLN A 11 -2.63 36.14 -17.05
C GLN A 11 -2.33 34.80 -16.34
N LEU A 12 -3.36 34.05 -15.95
CA LEU A 12 -3.19 32.68 -15.45
C LEU A 12 -3.02 31.76 -16.67
N SER A 13 -1.80 31.31 -16.93
CA SER A 13 -1.58 30.21 -17.88
C SER A 13 -2.35 28.98 -17.41
N ALA A 14 -3.00 28.30 -18.37
CA ALA A 14 -3.61 27.00 -18.10
C ALA A 14 -2.56 26.05 -17.52
N TRP A 15 -2.99 25.16 -16.62
CA TRP A 15 -2.12 24.19 -15.97
C TRP A 15 -1.19 23.50 -16.99
N GLU A 16 0.11 23.76 -16.88
CA GLU A 16 1.13 23.04 -17.62
C GLU A 16 1.72 21.96 -16.73
N LYS A 17 1.78 20.75 -17.27
CA LYS A 17 2.37 19.61 -16.60
C LYS A 17 3.88 19.86 -16.51
N TRP A 18 4.40 19.85 -15.30
CA TRP A 18 5.83 20.00 -15.06
C TRP A 18 6.57 18.81 -15.69
N GLU A 19 7.40 19.08 -16.70
CA GLU A 19 8.34 18.11 -17.27
C GLU A 19 9.75 18.48 -16.84
N LEU A 20 10.44 17.52 -16.21
CA LEU A 20 11.86 17.63 -15.89
C LEU A 20 12.64 17.71 -17.20
N ALA A 21 13.31 18.84 -17.44
CA ALA A 21 14.33 18.92 -18.48
C ALA A 21 15.36 17.80 -18.23
N SER A 22 15.66 17.04 -19.28
CA SER A 22 16.59 15.91 -19.21
C SER A 22 17.94 16.36 -18.65
N LEU A 23 18.37 15.72 -17.57
CA LEU A 23 19.60 15.97 -16.78
C LEU A 23 20.92 15.93 -17.58
N HIS A 24 20.89 15.81 -18.91
CA HIS A 24 22.06 15.81 -19.80
C HIS A 24 22.25 17.12 -20.57
N GLU A 25 21.28 18.04 -20.58
CA GLU A 25 21.45 19.37 -21.20
C GLU A 25 21.99 20.41 -20.19
N ALA A 26 21.79 20.18 -18.88
CA ALA A 26 22.25 21.06 -17.81
C ALA A 26 23.78 21.08 -17.62
N GLU A 27 24.49 20.05 -18.09
CA GLU A 27 25.96 20.04 -18.06
C GLU A 27 26.57 20.97 -19.11
N ALA A 28 25.86 21.30 -20.20
CA ALA A 28 26.36 22.20 -21.23
C ALA A 28 26.26 23.68 -20.83
N GLU A 29 25.23 24.08 -20.07
CA GLU A 29 25.13 25.44 -19.52
C GLU A 29 26.05 25.65 -18.30
N ALA A 30 26.30 24.62 -17.48
CA ALA A 30 27.20 24.71 -16.34
C ALA A 30 28.66 25.00 -16.76
N VAL A 31 29.12 24.46 -17.89
CA VAL A 31 30.49 24.69 -18.41
C VAL A 31 30.63 26.08 -19.05
N ALA A 32 29.54 26.70 -19.53
CA ALA A 32 29.58 28.04 -20.10
C ALA A 32 29.69 29.15 -19.04
N ILE A 33 29.35 28.88 -17.78
CA ILE A 33 29.46 29.85 -16.68
C ILE A 33 30.90 29.93 -16.14
N GLU A 34 31.75 28.94 -16.42
CA GLU A 34 33.12 28.85 -15.86
C GLU A 34 34.16 29.72 -16.60
N GLN A 35 33.80 30.45 -17.67
CA GLN A 35 34.73 31.29 -18.44
C GLN A 35 34.39 32.79 -18.50
N VAL A 36 33.57 33.32 -17.59
CA VAL A 36 33.44 34.78 -17.48
C VAL A 36 34.61 35.33 -16.65
N GLU A 37 35.57 35.92 -17.37
CA GLU A 37 36.69 36.71 -16.86
C GLU A 37 36.25 37.71 -15.79
N VAL A 38 37.00 37.75 -14.69
CA VAL A 38 36.86 38.73 -13.61
C VAL A 38 37.31 40.09 -14.15
N SER A 39 36.35 40.91 -14.57
CA SER A 39 36.57 42.34 -14.80
C SER A 39 36.62 43.06 -13.45
N ASP A 40 37.77 43.66 -13.15
CA ASP A 40 37.95 44.64 -12.08
C ASP A 40 37.14 45.91 -12.41
N GLU A 41 36.02 46.10 -11.74
CA GLU A 41 35.33 47.39 -11.66
C GLU A 41 35.10 47.72 -10.17
N PRO A 42 35.46 48.92 -9.68
CA PRO A 42 35.47 49.20 -8.25
C PRO A 42 34.04 49.33 -7.73
N LEU A 43 33.74 48.60 -6.65
CA LEU A 43 32.48 48.64 -5.93
C LEU A 43 32.33 49.98 -5.21
N ASP A 44 31.33 50.76 -5.61
CA ASP A 44 30.83 51.93 -4.88
C ASP A 44 30.23 51.51 -3.53
N GLU A 45 30.63 52.22 -2.46
CA GLU A 45 30.10 52.08 -1.10
C GLU A 45 28.62 52.50 -1.03
N PRO A 46 27.73 51.76 -0.35
CA PRO A 46 26.39 52.26 -0.09
C PRO A 46 26.40 53.24 1.09
N GLU A 47 26.07 54.50 0.79
CA GLU A 47 25.74 55.54 1.75
C GLU A 47 24.65 55.09 2.73
N ALA A 48 24.90 55.26 4.02
CA ALA A 48 23.92 55.08 5.08
C ALA A 48 22.78 56.11 4.95
N GLN A 49 21.61 55.66 4.49
CA GLN A 49 20.39 56.47 4.47
C GLN A 49 19.56 56.19 5.73
N GLY A 50 19.20 57.29 6.40
CA GLY A 50 18.54 57.32 7.70
C GLY A 50 17.16 56.66 7.71
N ALA A 51 16.90 55.98 8.82
CA ALA A 51 15.58 55.55 9.22
C ALA A 51 14.85 56.73 9.88
N GLU A 52 14.02 57.44 9.11
CA GLU A 52 12.95 58.25 9.67
C GLU A 52 11.73 57.35 9.92
N GLY A 53 11.51 57.02 11.20
CA GLY A 53 10.33 56.33 11.69
C GLY A 53 9.58 57.25 12.66
N ASP A 54 8.46 57.76 12.17
CA ASP A 54 7.41 58.54 12.82
C ASP A 54 6.95 57.96 14.18
N LEU A 55 7.02 58.78 15.23
CA LEU A 55 6.15 58.69 16.40
C LEU A 55 5.72 60.10 16.80
N SER A 56 4.56 60.48 16.27
CA SER A 56 3.81 61.67 16.64
C SER A 56 3.14 61.51 18.02
N ALA A 57 3.53 62.40 18.95
CA ALA A 57 2.75 63.12 19.96
C ALA A 57 1.64 62.43 20.78
N GLU A 58 1.84 62.39 22.11
CA GLU A 58 0.85 62.83 23.11
C GLU A 58 1.52 63.10 24.49
N SER A 59 0.90 64.01 25.25
CA SER A 59 1.17 64.51 26.62
C SER A 59 2.30 65.53 26.84
N GLU A 60 1.89 66.79 26.78
CA GLU A 60 2.46 67.91 27.53
C GLU A 60 2.30 67.64 29.03
N ASP A 61 3.40 67.43 29.74
CA ASP A 61 3.51 67.66 31.19
C ASP A 61 4.83 68.42 31.40
N GLU A 62 4.74 69.74 31.51
CA GLU A 62 5.84 70.61 31.94
C GLU A 62 6.11 70.37 33.43
N GLU A 63 6.81 69.28 33.74
CA GLU A 63 7.37 69.08 35.07
C GLU A 63 8.64 69.93 35.18
N GLN A 64 8.47 71.10 35.77
CA GLN A 64 9.50 72.08 36.04
C GLN A 64 10.60 71.44 36.90
N LEU A 65 11.65 70.94 36.24
CA LEU A 65 12.86 70.48 36.90
C LEU A 65 13.43 71.64 37.72
N PRO A 66 13.66 71.47 39.03
CA PRO A 66 14.30 72.50 39.82
C PRO A 66 15.71 72.71 39.26
N ALA A 67 15.99 73.94 38.84
CA ALA A 67 17.33 74.43 38.57
C ALA A 67 18.12 74.49 39.89
N GLU A 68 18.36 73.33 40.49
CA GLU A 68 19.47 73.17 41.39
C GLU A 68 20.69 73.07 40.47
N SER A 69 21.42 74.19 40.37
CA SER A 69 22.76 74.22 39.82
C SER A 69 23.64 73.33 40.69
N ALA A 70 23.52 72.02 40.48
CA ALA A 70 24.54 71.07 40.87
C ALA A 70 25.80 71.54 40.16
N ASP A 71 26.75 71.99 40.96
CA ASP A 71 28.13 72.21 40.60
C ASP A 71 28.63 70.94 39.92
N VAL A 72 28.44 70.85 38.59
CA VAL A 72 29.23 69.96 37.74
C VAL A 72 30.62 70.57 37.72
N SER A 73 31.30 70.42 38.86
CA SER A 73 32.75 70.38 38.92
C SER A 73 33.17 69.63 37.68
N SER A 74 33.94 70.28 36.83
CA SER A 74 34.58 69.70 35.67
C SER A 74 35.48 68.59 36.19
N ALA A 75 34.89 67.43 36.47
CA ALA A 75 35.61 66.20 36.68
C ALA A 75 36.44 66.05 35.42
N ASP A 76 37.76 66.09 35.58
CA ASP A 76 38.74 65.86 34.52
C ASP A 76 38.28 64.63 33.71
N VAL A 77 37.65 64.87 32.56
CA VAL A 77 37.33 63.82 31.61
C VAL A 77 38.64 63.49 30.93
N SER A 78 39.42 62.64 31.58
CA SER A 78 40.65 62.10 31.03
C SER A 78 40.27 61.20 29.87
N PHE A 79 40.53 61.65 28.65
CA PHE A 79 40.40 60.80 27.48
C PHE A 79 41.41 59.65 27.56
N PRO A 80 41.01 58.42 27.23
CA PRO A 80 41.91 57.28 27.25
C PRO A 80 43.08 57.50 26.29
N THR A 81 44.24 57.01 26.68
CA THR A 81 45.46 57.03 25.88
C THR A 81 45.33 56.06 24.69
N ALA A 82 46.09 56.27 23.62
CA ALA A 82 45.99 55.44 22.42
C ALA A 82 46.22 53.93 22.68
N GLU A 83 47.12 53.60 23.62
CA GLU A 83 47.43 52.23 24.04
C GLU A 83 46.26 51.59 24.81
N GLU A 84 45.54 52.37 25.64
CA GLU A 84 44.34 51.91 26.34
C GLU A 84 43.18 51.64 25.37
N ILE A 85 43.02 52.45 24.32
CA ILE A 85 42.00 52.24 23.29
C ILE A 85 42.28 50.94 22.52
N GLU A 86 43.54 50.68 22.17
CA GLU A 86 43.93 49.44 21.48
C GLU A 86 43.70 48.21 22.37
N ALA A 87 44.05 48.28 23.66
CA ALA A 87 43.79 47.21 24.61
C ALA A 87 42.29 46.92 24.77
N ILE A 88 41.44 47.95 24.86
CA ILE A 88 39.98 47.79 24.94
C ILE A 88 39.42 47.18 23.66
N ALA A 89 39.89 47.63 22.49
CA ALA A 89 39.45 47.10 21.20
C ALA A 89 39.81 45.61 21.05
N GLN A 90 41.03 45.24 21.44
CA GLN A 90 41.51 43.86 21.37
C GLN A 90 40.76 42.95 22.35
N GLN A 91 40.49 43.44 23.57
CA GLN A 91 39.67 42.73 24.55
C GLN A 91 38.24 42.52 24.03
N ALA A 92 37.58 43.57 23.55
CA ALA A 92 36.21 43.49 23.01
C ALA A 92 36.13 42.55 21.80
N GLN A 93 37.15 42.52 20.93
CA GLN A 93 37.20 41.60 19.81
C GLN A 93 37.32 40.15 20.28
N SER A 94 38.16 39.88 21.30
CA SER A 94 38.31 38.53 21.85
C SER A 94 37.04 38.04 22.54
N GLU A 95 36.40 38.88 23.36
CA GLU A 95 35.14 38.57 24.05
C GLU A 95 34.00 38.38 23.06
N GLY A 96 33.89 39.24 22.04
CA GLY A 96 32.88 39.11 20.99
C GLY A 96 33.07 37.85 20.15
N PHE A 97 34.32 37.47 19.88
CA PHE A 97 34.63 36.21 19.19
C PHE A 97 34.27 34.99 20.02
N GLU A 98 34.61 34.97 21.31
CA GLU A 98 34.29 33.85 22.22
C GLU A 98 32.77 33.72 22.42
N ALA A 99 32.08 34.83 22.70
CA ALA A 99 30.62 34.85 22.82
C ALA A 99 29.91 34.42 21.52
N GLY A 100 30.42 34.86 20.36
CA GLY A 100 29.89 34.46 19.06
C GLY A 100 30.10 32.97 18.76
N LEU A 101 31.27 32.43 19.14
CA LEU A 101 31.58 31.01 19.01
C LEU A 101 30.66 30.16 19.90
N GLU A 102 30.45 30.55 21.16
CA GLU A 102 29.55 29.86 22.08
C GLU A 102 28.09 29.91 21.60
N ALA A 103 27.61 31.09 21.18
CA ALA A 103 26.26 31.25 20.63
C ALA A 103 26.07 30.39 19.36
N GLY A 104 27.05 30.40 18.45
CA GLY A 104 27.03 29.57 17.26
C GLY A 104 27.03 28.07 17.58
N ARG A 105 27.80 27.65 18.59
CA ARG A 105 27.83 26.25 19.06
C ARG A 105 26.47 25.80 19.59
N LEU A 106 25.80 26.64 20.38
CA LEU A 106 24.47 26.34 20.91
C LEU A 106 23.43 26.20 19.79
N VAL A 107 23.41 27.12 18.82
CA VAL A 107 22.50 27.04 17.66
C VAL A 107 22.79 25.80 16.82
N ALA A 108 24.07 25.48 16.57
CA ALA A 108 24.44 24.29 15.83
C ALA A 108 24.06 22.99 16.56
N GLU A 109 24.20 22.94 17.89
CA GLU A 109 23.76 21.81 18.70
C GLU A 109 22.24 21.64 18.68
N ASP A 110 21.47 22.73 18.74
CA ASP A 110 20.01 22.70 18.65
C ASP A 110 19.53 22.19 17.29
N GLU A 111 20.06 22.74 16.19
CA GLU A 111 19.70 22.29 14.83
C GLU A 111 20.14 20.83 14.60
N ALA A 112 21.31 20.42 15.11
CA ALA A 112 21.72 19.02 15.05
C ALA A 112 20.78 18.10 15.84
N ASN A 113 20.28 18.54 17.00
CA ASN A 113 19.28 17.79 17.77
C ASN A 113 17.96 17.68 17.03
N ARG A 114 17.52 18.77 16.37
CA ARG A 114 16.32 18.78 15.55
C ARG A 114 16.42 17.81 14.38
N LEU A 115 17.56 17.80 13.67
CA LEU A 115 17.82 16.86 12.58
C LEU A 115 17.83 15.40 13.08
N ARG A 116 18.47 15.12 14.23
CA ARG A 116 18.43 13.79 14.87
C ARG A 116 17.01 13.35 15.20
N ALA A 117 16.18 14.26 15.72
CA ALA A 117 14.78 13.97 16.03
C ALA A 117 13.97 13.63 14.77
N VAL A 118 14.18 14.36 13.67
CA VAL A 118 13.55 14.05 12.38
C VAL A 118 13.99 12.68 11.87
N LEU A 119 15.29 12.38 11.88
CA LEU A 119 15.80 11.08 11.45
C LEU A 119 15.20 9.91 12.27
N ALA A 120 15.15 10.06 13.60
CA ALA A 120 14.52 9.06 14.47
C ALA A 120 13.02 8.88 14.15
N SER A 121 12.31 9.96 13.81
CA SER A 121 10.91 9.88 13.40
C SER A 121 10.71 9.16 12.06
N VAL A 122 11.63 9.36 11.11
CA VAL A 122 11.63 8.68 9.81
C VAL A 122 11.90 7.20 10.00
N GLU A 123 12.89 6.81 10.81
CA GLU A 123 13.17 5.41 11.13
C GLU A 123 11.95 4.73 11.76
N MET A 124 11.29 5.38 12.73
CA MET A 124 10.07 4.85 13.34
C MET A 124 8.93 4.69 12.33
N THR A 125 8.78 5.65 11.42
CA THR A 125 7.75 5.62 10.37
C THR A 125 8.03 4.50 9.37
N LEU A 126 9.29 4.30 8.99
CA LEU A 126 9.70 3.21 8.10
C LEU A 126 9.43 1.84 8.72
N GLN A 127 9.77 1.65 10.00
CA GLN A 127 9.49 0.39 10.71
C GLN A 127 7.98 0.10 10.78
N LYS A 128 7.15 1.13 11.01
CA LYS A 128 5.69 0.98 10.98
C LYS A 128 5.18 0.62 9.58
N ALA A 129 5.71 1.27 8.55
CA ALA A 129 5.35 0.99 7.17
C ALA A 129 5.76 -0.44 6.75
N GLU A 130 6.93 -0.90 7.15
CA GLU A 130 7.40 -2.28 6.91
C GLU A 130 6.49 -3.30 7.61
N ALA A 131 6.14 -3.07 8.88
CA ALA A 131 5.23 -3.94 9.60
C ALA A 131 3.82 -3.96 8.97
N ALA A 132 3.32 -2.80 8.50
CA ALA A 132 2.05 -2.72 7.80
C ALA A 132 2.10 -3.49 6.47
N LEU A 133 3.15 -3.31 5.68
CA LEU A 133 3.34 -4.00 4.40
C LEU A 133 3.44 -5.52 4.60
N SER A 134 4.21 -5.98 5.58
CA SER A 134 4.29 -7.41 5.92
C SER A 134 2.92 -7.98 6.27
N ASN A 135 2.08 -7.19 6.95
CA ASN A 135 0.73 -7.62 7.30
C ASN A 135 -0.19 -7.71 6.08
N GLU A 136 -0.13 -6.73 5.18
CA GLU A 136 -0.93 -6.72 3.95
C GLU A 136 -0.53 -7.87 3.00
N VAL A 137 0.77 -8.14 2.87
CA VAL A 137 1.27 -9.27 2.07
C VAL A 137 0.80 -10.60 2.65
N LEU A 138 0.83 -10.76 3.97
CA LEU A 138 0.30 -11.95 4.63
C LEU A 138 -1.20 -12.13 4.36
N ASP A 139 -1.97 -11.05 4.46
CA ASP A 139 -3.41 -11.08 4.22
C ASP A 139 -3.74 -11.45 2.77
N LEU A 140 -3.00 -10.89 1.82
CA LEU A 140 -3.12 -11.25 0.41
C LEU A 140 -2.78 -12.72 0.17
N ALA A 141 -1.68 -13.22 0.76
CA ALA A 141 -1.31 -14.63 0.64
C ALA A 141 -2.40 -15.56 1.19
N VAL A 142 -3.03 -15.19 2.32
CA VAL A 142 -4.15 -15.92 2.92
C VAL A 142 -5.38 -15.91 1.99
N VAL A 143 -5.70 -14.77 1.37
CA VAL A 143 -6.79 -14.66 0.38
C VAL A 143 -6.53 -15.57 -0.82
N ILE A 144 -5.31 -15.56 -1.37
CA ILE A 144 -4.92 -16.40 -2.50
C ILE A 144 -5.00 -17.88 -2.12
N ALA A 145 -4.45 -18.26 -0.96
CA ALA A 145 -4.50 -19.64 -0.47
C ALA A 145 -5.95 -20.13 -0.30
N ARG A 146 -6.85 -19.29 0.20
CA ARG A 146 -8.29 -19.61 0.32
C ARG A 146 -8.89 -19.93 -1.03
N GLN A 147 -8.60 -19.11 -2.04
CA GLN A 147 -9.12 -19.29 -3.39
C GLN A 147 -8.55 -20.57 -4.02
N MET A 148 -7.26 -20.84 -3.86
CA MET A 148 -6.62 -22.06 -4.35
C MET A 148 -7.21 -23.32 -3.71
N VAL A 149 -7.44 -23.30 -2.38
CA VAL A 149 -8.04 -24.45 -1.68
C VAL A 149 -9.48 -24.69 -2.12
N ARG A 150 -10.28 -23.63 -2.30
CA ARG A 150 -11.63 -23.74 -2.86
C ARG A 150 -11.62 -24.38 -4.24
N GLU A 151 -10.73 -23.89 -5.12
CA GLU A 151 -10.61 -24.40 -6.48
C GLU A 151 -10.19 -25.88 -6.51
N GLU A 152 -9.17 -26.23 -5.73
CA GLU A 152 -8.66 -27.61 -5.67
C GLU A 152 -9.71 -28.58 -5.10
N LEU A 153 -10.42 -28.20 -4.04
CA LEU A 153 -11.45 -29.07 -3.45
C LEU A 153 -12.66 -29.26 -4.37
N ASN A 154 -13.02 -28.23 -5.15
CA ASN A 154 -14.08 -28.33 -6.16
C ASN A 154 -13.70 -29.26 -7.33
N HIS A 155 -12.43 -29.27 -7.73
CA HIS A 155 -11.96 -30.08 -8.86
C HIS A 155 -11.56 -31.51 -8.44
N ALA A 156 -11.06 -31.68 -7.23
CA ALA A 156 -10.46 -32.93 -6.74
C ALA A 156 -10.90 -33.24 -5.30
N PRO A 157 -12.13 -33.76 -5.09
CA PRO A 157 -12.63 -34.13 -3.75
C PRO A 157 -11.79 -35.24 -3.09
N GLU A 158 -11.04 -36.02 -3.88
CA GLU A 158 -10.10 -37.04 -3.42
C GLU A 158 -9.01 -36.49 -2.48
N ARG A 159 -8.71 -35.18 -2.55
CA ARG A 159 -7.74 -34.51 -1.66
C ARG A 159 -8.14 -34.51 -0.19
N LEU A 160 -9.39 -34.83 0.14
CA LEU A 160 -9.85 -35.00 1.52
C LEU A 160 -9.36 -36.29 2.17
N LEU A 161 -9.04 -37.32 1.38
CA LEU A 161 -8.55 -38.61 1.89
C LEU A 161 -7.40 -38.53 2.89
N PRO A 162 -6.26 -37.86 2.58
CA PRO A 162 -5.13 -37.79 3.50
C PRO A 162 -5.51 -37.11 4.82
N ILE A 163 -6.35 -36.07 4.77
CA ILE A 163 -6.81 -35.34 5.96
C ILE A 163 -7.67 -36.25 6.83
N LEU A 164 -8.63 -36.96 6.22
CA LEU A 164 -9.46 -37.92 6.93
C LEU A 164 -8.60 -39.02 7.56
N ARG A 165 -7.65 -39.61 6.82
CA ARG A 165 -6.74 -40.64 7.35
C ARG A 165 -5.93 -40.14 8.54
N GLU A 166 -5.39 -38.93 8.46
CA GLU A 166 -4.62 -38.32 9.55
C GLU A 166 -5.48 -38.13 10.81
N VAL A 167 -6.69 -37.58 10.66
CA VAL A 167 -7.57 -37.36 11.81
C VAL A 167 -8.05 -38.68 12.40
N LEU A 168 -8.45 -39.64 11.56
CA LEU A 168 -8.86 -40.97 12.01
C LEU A 168 -7.74 -41.70 12.76
N ALA A 169 -6.48 -41.53 12.34
CA ALA A 169 -5.32 -42.08 13.04
C ALA A 169 -5.02 -41.34 14.37
N SER A 170 -5.37 -40.06 14.47
CA SER A 170 -5.19 -39.26 15.69
C SER A 170 -6.22 -39.58 16.79
N LEU A 171 -7.37 -40.16 16.41
CA LEU A 171 -8.43 -40.49 17.35
C LEU A 171 -8.06 -41.74 18.17
N PRO A 172 -8.26 -41.73 19.51
CA PRO A 172 -8.08 -42.91 20.35
C PRO A 172 -8.91 -44.07 19.80
N ALA A 173 -8.32 -45.27 19.72
CA ALA A 173 -8.88 -46.45 19.05
C ALA A 173 -10.42 -46.52 19.17
N ALA A 174 -11.12 -46.22 18.07
CA ALA A 174 -12.58 -46.21 18.02
C ALA A 174 -13.09 -47.63 18.29
N ARG A 175 -13.55 -47.89 19.52
CA ARG A 175 -14.06 -49.20 19.96
C ARG A 175 -15.55 -49.38 19.71
N SER A 176 -16.17 -48.49 18.94
CA SER A 176 -17.63 -48.34 18.86
C SER A 176 -18.01 -47.71 17.53
N PRO A 177 -19.28 -47.86 17.07
CA PRO A 177 -19.67 -47.40 15.75
C PRO A 177 -19.57 -45.87 15.65
N SER A 178 -18.47 -45.39 15.09
CA SER A 178 -18.23 -43.98 14.79
C SER A 178 -18.85 -43.61 13.46
N ARG A 179 -19.27 -42.35 13.32
CA ARG A 179 -19.96 -41.84 12.15
C ARG A 179 -19.14 -40.70 11.54
N VAL A 180 -18.96 -40.75 10.23
CA VAL A 180 -18.33 -39.67 9.46
C VAL A 180 -19.40 -39.11 8.54
N PHE A 181 -19.74 -37.84 8.76
CA PHE A 181 -20.65 -37.07 7.92
C PHE A 181 -19.85 -36.32 6.85
N LEU A 182 -20.25 -36.46 5.60
CA LEU A 182 -19.63 -35.86 4.42
C LEU A 182 -20.71 -35.27 3.52
N ASN A 183 -20.31 -34.36 2.64
CA ASN A 183 -21.17 -33.96 1.53
C ASN A 183 -21.51 -35.19 0.65
N PRO A 184 -22.73 -35.29 0.09
CA PRO A 184 -23.12 -36.41 -0.79
C PRO A 184 -22.18 -36.59 -1.99
N GLU A 185 -21.69 -35.51 -2.61
CA GLU A 185 -20.78 -35.57 -3.77
C GLU A 185 -19.42 -36.14 -3.34
N ASP A 186 -18.86 -35.63 -2.24
CA ASP A 186 -17.59 -36.14 -1.68
C ASP A 186 -17.70 -37.61 -1.27
N LEU A 187 -18.83 -38.01 -0.67
CA LEU A 187 -19.06 -39.41 -0.30
C LEU A 187 -19.03 -40.32 -1.52
N THR A 188 -19.64 -39.92 -2.63
CA THR A 188 -19.61 -40.75 -3.85
C THR A 188 -18.21 -40.90 -4.44
N ALA A 189 -17.40 -39.84 -4.41
CA ALA A 189 -16.02 -39.87 -4.89
C ALA A 189 -15.10 -40.70 -3.97
N ILE A 190 -15.30 -40.61 -2.65
CA ILE A 190 -14.37 -41.16 -1.66
C ILE A 190 -14.75 -42.55 -1.16
N ALA A 191 -16.04 -42.92 -1.18
CA ALA A 191 -16.53 -44.18 -0.60
C ALA A 191 -15.80 -45.42 -1.13
N GLY A 192 -15.47 -45.45 -2.42
CA GLY A 192 -14.74 -46.55 -3.04
C GLY A 192 -13.29 -46.70 -2.54
N MET A 193 -12.61 -45.58 -2.28
CA MET A 193 -11.22 -45.58 -1.82
C MET A 193 -11.12 -45.78 -0.31
N LEU A 194 -12.04 -45.17 0.45
CA LEU A 194 -12.02 -45.22 1.91
C LEU A 194 -12.57 -46.54 2.47
N GLY A 195 -13.53 -47.15 1.75
CA GLY A 195 -14.11 -48.45 2.11
C GLY A 195 -13.13 -49.63 2.06
N GLY A 196 -12.00 -49.50 1.37
CA GLY A 196 -10.93 -50.50 1.37
C GLY A 196 -10.00 -50.43 2.59
N ASP A 197 -9.85 -49.24 3.17
CA ASP A 197 -8.90 -48.97 4.26
C ASP A 197 -9.56 -49.02 5.64
N LEU A 198 -10.86 -48.74 5.73
CA LEU A 198 -11.58 -48.66 6.99
C LEU A 198 -12.45 -49.89 7.23
N PRO A 199 -12.37 -50.54 8.41
CA PRO A 199 -13.28 -51.62 8.76
C PRO A 199 -14.71 -51.07 8.86
N SER A 200 -15.58 -51.56 7.97
CA SER A 200 -17.01 -51.18 7.88
C SER A 200 -17.81 -51.46 9.17
N ASP A 201 -17.26 -52.30 10.04
CA ASP A 201 -17.86 -52.64 11.34
C ASP A 201 -17.63 -51.55 12.41
N THR A 202 -16.63 -50.70 12.23
CA THR A 202 -16.26 -49.62 13.17
C THR A 202 -16.70 -48.24 12.67
N TRP A 203 -16.69 -48.01 11.36
CA TRP A 203 -16.94 -46.69 10.77
C TRP A 203 -18.10 -46.72 9.80
N ARG A 204 -19.06 -45.79 9.99
CA ARG A 204 -20.17 -45.56 9.07
C ARG A 204 -20.04 -44.21 8.39
N LEU A 205 -19.97 -44.22 7.06
CA LEU A 205 -20.02 -43.02 6.23
C LEU A 205 -21.48 -42.64 5.99
N LEU A 206 -21.84 -41.39 6.30
CA LEU A 206 -23.18 -40.84 6.13
C LEU A 206 -23.10 -39.57 5.29
N ALA A 207 -24.03 -39.41 4.35
CA ALA A 207 -24.17 -38.17 3.61
C ALA A 207 -24.99 -37.17 4.44
N ASP A 208 -24.50 -35.93 4.56
CA ASP A 208 -25.21 -34.80 5.15
C ASP A 208 -25.18 -33.61 4.17
N PRO A 209 -26.31 -33.20 3.58
CA PRO A 209 -26.37 -32.10 2.62
C PRO A 209 -26.15 -30.72 3.26
N HIS A 210 -26.11 -30.61 4.60
CA HIS A 210 -25.79 -29.34 5.27
C HIS A 210 -24.28 -29.05 5.32
N ILE A 211 -23.45 -30.03 4.97
CA ILE A 211 -21.99 -29.88 4.94
C ILE A 211 -21.57 -29.44 3.54
N GLU A 212 -20.84 -28.33 3.45
CA GLU A 212 -20.22 -27.86 2.21
C GLU A 212 -19.26 -28.92 1.63
N ALA A 213 -19.13 -28.97 0.30
CA ALA A 213 -18.14 -29.81 -0.36
C ALA A 213 -16.74 -29.49 0.19
N GLY A 214 -15.95 -30.53 0.51
CA GLY A 214 -14.68 -30.38 1.20
C GLY A 214 -14.74 -30.39 2.73
N GLY A 215 -15.94 -30.35 3.32
CA GLY A 215 -16.16 -30.43 4.76
C GLY A 215 -16.43 -31.86 5.25
N CYS A 216 -16.07 -32.14 6.50
CA CYS A 216 -16.49 -33.38 7.17
C CYS A 216 -16.71 -33.18 8.67
N ARG A 217 -17.57 -34.02 9.26
CA ARG A 217 -17.80 -34.05 10.71
C ARG A 217 -17.67 -35.49 11.20
N ILE A 218 -16.90 -35.69 12.25
CA ILE A 218 -16.63 -37.01 12.81
C ILE A 218 -17.25 -37.09 14.20
N ASP A 219 -18.24 -37.97 14.36
CA ASP A 219 -18.89 -38.24 15.64
C ASP A 219 -18.44 -39.61 16.17
N THR A 220 -17.74 -39.59 17.29
CA THR A 220 -17.32 -40.75 18.07
C THR A 220 -18.02 -40.69 19.44
N PRO A 221 -18.26 -41.82 20.13
CA PRO A 221 -18.94 -41.79 21.44
C PRO A 221 -18.27 -40.89 22.48
N ASP A 222 -16.94 -40.74 22.41
CA ASP A 222 -16.15 -39.96 23.36
C ASP A 222 -15.87 -38.52 22.89
N SER A 223 -16.04 -38.23 21.59
CA SER A 223 -15.70 -36.92 21.02
C SER A 223 -16.38 -36.65 19.68
N ALA A 224 -16.81 -35.41 19.45
CA ALA A 224 -17.18 -34.92 18.13
C ALA A 224 -16.08 -33.98 17.63
N VAL A 225 -15.61 -34.20 16.40
CA VAL A 225 -14.59 -33.37 15.75
C VAL A 225 -15.20 -32.76 14.50
N ASP A 226 -15.25 -31.43 14.48
CA ASP A 226 -15.69 -30.65 13.34
C ASP A 226 -14.48 -30.30 12.45
N LEU A 227 -14.48 -30.81 11.23
CA LEU A 227 -13.49 -30.58 10.19
C LEU A 227 -14.09 -29.83 9.01
N SER A 228 -15.17 -29.06 9.24
CA SER A 228 -15.70 -28.11 8.26
C SER A 228 -14.62 -27.11 7.86
N LEU A 229 -14.70 -26.64 6.61
CA LEU A 229 -13.74 -25.68 6.05
C LEU A 229 -13.66 -24.38 6.86
N PRO A 230 -14.77 -23.79 7.36
CA PRO A 230 -14.71 -22.64 8.25
C PRO A 230 -13.89 -22.86 9.51
N VAL A 231 -14.07 -23.99 10.21
CA VAL A 231 -13.36 -24.30 11.47
C VAL A 231 -11.87 -24.52 11.21
N ARG A 232 -11.54 -25.27 10.15
CA ARG A 232 -10.14 -25.51 9.75
C ARG A 232 -9.44 -24.21 9.36
N TRP A 233 -10.12 -23.36 8.60
CA TRP A 233 -9.61 -22.06 8.20
C TRP A 233 -9.39 -21.13 9.40
N GLN A 234 -10.32 -21.10 10.34
CA GLN A 234 -10.19 -20.31 11.58
C GLN A 234 -8.97 -20.74 12.41
N ASN A 235 -8.68 -22.04 12.47
CA ASN A 235 -7.49 -22.54 13.16
C ASN A 235 -6.19 -22.06 12.47
N ILE A 236 -6.15 -22.04 11.13
CA ILE A 236 -5.01 -21.49 10.37
C ILE A 236 -4.85 -19.99 10.66
N LEU A 237 -5.94 -19.21 10.60
CA LEU A 237 -5.91 -17.78 10.91
C LEU A 237 -5.45 -17.52 12.34
N ARG A 238 -5.85 -18.36 13.31
CA ARG A 238 -5.40 -18.26 14.70
C ARG A 238 -3.89 -18.44 14.82
N VAL A 239 -3.32 -19.44 14.14
CA VAL A 239 -1.86 -19.67 14.11
C VAL A 239 -1.12 -18.49 13.48
N LEU A 240 -1.71 -17.86 12.47
CA LEU A 240 -1.16 -16.68 11.80
C LEU A 240 -1.42 -15.35 12.54
N GLY A 241 -2.09 -15.36 13.70
CA GLY A 241 -2.42 -14.15 14.45
C GLY A 241 -3.48 -13.27 13.77
N ARG A 242 -4.35 -13.86 12.93
CA ARG A 242 -5.41 -13.20 12.15
C ARG A 242 -6.83 -13.54 12.60
N ASN A 243 -7.01 -13.94 13.85
CA ASN A 243 -8.32 -14.34 14.38
C ASN A 243 -9.37 -13.21 14.34
N ASP A 244 -8.94 -11.95 14.40
CA ASP A 244 -9.83 -10.78 14.47
C ASP A 244 -10.19 -10.21 13.08
N ARG A 245 -9.69 -10.83 12.00
CA ARG A 245 -9.93 -10.40 10.61
C ARG A 245 -11.15 -11.10 10.00
N GLY A 246 -12.31 -10.49 10.13
CA GLY A 246 -13.58 -11.01 9.59
C GLY A 246 -13.58 -11.19 8.06
N ASP A 247 -12.88 -10.29 7.35
CA ASP A 247 -12.68 -10.30 5.89
C ASP A 247 -11.87 -11.52 5.38
N LEU A 248 -11.05 -12.11 6.26
CA LEU A 248 -10.27 -13.29 5.95
C LEU A 248 -11.01 -14.60 6.25
N MET A 249 -12.19 -14.56 6.86
CA MET A 249 -12.97 -15.77 7.19
C MET A 249 -13.37 -16.55 5.95
N TRP A 250 -13.58 -17.86 6.07
CA TRP A 250 -13.89 -18.74 4.93
C TRP A 250 -15.04 -18.16 4.08
N ASN A 251 -16.09 -17.62 4.70
CA ASN A 251 -17.32 -17.15 4.04
C ASN A 251 -17.30 -15.69 3.57
N ALA A 252 -16.24 -14.92 3.83
CA ALA A 252 -16.25 -13.46 3.67
C ALA A 252 -16.43 -12.95 2.21
N ARG A 253 -16.12 -13.77 1.19
CA ARG A 253 -16.22 -13.36 -0.23
C ARG A 253 -17.65 -13.44 -0.78
N GLU A 254 -18.56 -14.12 -0.09
CA GLU A 254 -19.96 -14.24 -0.53
C GLU A 254 -20.78 -13.00 -0.22
N GLU A 255 -20.53 -12.33 0.91
CA GLU A 255 -21.29 -11.15 1.32
C GLU A 255 -21.09 -9.95 0.37
N HIS A 256 -19.87 -9.72 -0.10
CA HIS A 256 -19.55 -8.57 -0.96
C HIS A 256 -19.96 -8.77 -2.43
N LEU A 257 -20.06 -10.03 -2.91
CA LEU A 257 -20.62 -10.33 -4.22
C LEU A 257 -22.15 -10.34 -4.18
N ALA A 258 -22.75 -10.86 -3.10
CA ALA A 258 -24.20 -10.80 -2.89
C ALA A 258 -24.70 -9.34 -2.86
N SER A 259 -23.99 -8.44 -2.18
CA SER A 259 -24.34 -7.01 -2.16
C SER A 259 -24.19 -6.32 -3.52
N LEU A 260 -23.18 -6.70 -4.32
CA LEU A 260 -22.98 -6.17 -5.67
C LEU A 260 -24.00 -6.72 -6.69
N VAL A 261 -24.53 -7.92 -6.47
CA VAL A 261 -25.59 -8.51 -7.32
C VAL A 261 -26.97 -7.91 -6.99
N GLU A 262 -27.21 -7.49 -5.75
CA GLU A 262 -28.46 -6.86 -5.32
C GLU A 262 -28.64 -5.44 -5.89
N GLU A 263 -27.56 -4.67 -6.07
CA GLU A 263 -27.60 -3.32 -6.66
C GLU A 263 -27.87 -3.29 -8.17
N VAL A 264 -27.75 -4.43 -8.88
CA VAL A 264 -27.88 -4.50 -10.34
C VAL A 264 -29.27 -4.98 -10.80
N SER A 265 -30.25 -5.13 -9.90
CA SER A 265 -31.64 -5.40 -10.31
C SER A 265 -32.30 -4.14 -10.88
N PRO A 266 -32.58 -4.04 -12.20
CA PRO A 266 -33.18 -2.84 -12.75
C PRO A 266 -34.65 -2.78 -12.37
N ALA A 267 -35.04 -1.68 -11.72
CA ALA A 267 -36.42 -1.26 -11.58
C ALA A 267 -37.04 -1.09 -12.98
N ALA A 268 -37.79 -2.09 -13.42
CA ALA A 268 -38.63 -2.01 -14.60
C ALA A 268 -39.94 -1.27 -14.26
N SER A 269 -40.05 0.01 -14.67
CA SER A 269 -41.27 0.70 -15.09
C SER A 269 -40.92 2.14 -15.48
N SER A 270 -40.81 2.42 -16.79
CA SER A 270 -41.82 3.13 -17.60
C SER A 270 -41.59 4.65 -17.61
N ASP A 271 -41.12 5.22 -18.73
CA ASP A 271 -42.04 5.74 -19.75
C ASP A 271 -41.29 6.44 -20.91
N ASP A 272 -41.86 6.22 -22.10
CA ASP A 272 -41.94 7.10 -23.28
C ASP A 272 -40.70 7.31 -24.17
N VAL A 273 -40.65 6.59 -25.31
CA VAL A 273 -40.77 7.19 -26.66
C VAL A 273 -41.35 6.14 -27.63
N SER A 274 -42.55 6.43 -28.14
CA SER A 274 -43.20 5.69 -29.23
C SER A 274 -42.56 5.97 -30.61
N ALA A 275 -41.96 4.93 -31.22
CA ALA A 275 -42.16 4.35 -32.58
C ALA A 275 -42.12 5.24 -33.87
N PRO A 276 -41.98 4.65 -35.09
CA PRO A 276 -41.32 3.40 -35.53
C PRO A 276 -40.46 3.54 -36.82
N LEU A 277 -39.59 2.56 -37.12
CA LEU A 277 -39.26 2.22 -38.52
C LEU A 277 -38.97 0.72 -38.69
N ALA A 278 -39.40 0.21 -39.83
CA ALA A 278 -39.67 -1.16 -40.22
C ALA A 278 -38.48 -2.14 -40.21
N ALA A 279 -38.85 -3.38 -39.83
CA ALA A 279 -38.46 -4.69 -40.35
C ALA A 279 -37.31 -4.79 -41.37
N GLU A 280 -36.33 -5.65 -41.08
CA GLU A 280 -36.07 -6.84 -41.90
C GLU A 280 -35.22 -7.86 -41.10
N GLU A 281 -35.77 -9.06 -40.92
CA GLU A 281 -35.06 -10.24 -40.45
C GLU A 281 -34.27 -10.83 -41.62
N VAL A 282 -33.00 -11.19 -41.40
CA VAL A 282 -32.29 -12.10 -42.31
C VAL A 282 -31.82 -13.30 -41.50
N SER A 283 -32.67 -14.32 -41.52
CA SER A 283 -32.32 -15.72 -41.30
C SER A 283 -31.64 -16.24 -42.57
N ALA A 284 -30.48 -16.87 -42.43
CA ALA A 284 -29.86 -17.64 -43.51
C ALA A 284 -29.39 -19.00 -42.97
N SER A 285 -30.29 -19.98 -43.08
CA SER A 285 -29.97 -21.40 -43.07
C SER A 285 -29.28 -21.78 -44.39
N VAL A 286 -28.23 -22.59 -44.32
CA VAL A 286 -27.75 -23.39 -45.45
C VAL A 286 -27.64 -24.84 -44.97
N ASP A 287 -28.60 -25.64 -45.42
CA ASP A 287 -28.57 -27.11 -45.45
C ASP A 287 -28.21 -27.57 -46.89
N LEU A 288 -27.89 -28.87 -47.01
CA LEU A 288 -27.52 -29.70 -48.19
C LEU A 288 -26.01 -29.75 -48.53
N ALA A 289 -25.39 -30.91 -48.77
CA ALA A 289 -25.87 -32.27 -48.95
C ALA A 289 -24.74 -33.30 -48.74
N LEU A 290 -25.14 -34.48 -48.28
CA LEU A 290 -24.38 -35.73 -48.15
C LEU A 290 -24.36 -36.50 -49.49
N ALA A 291 -23.20 -36.99 -49.92
CA ALA A 291 -22.97 -38.16 -50.81
C ALA A 291 -21.44 -38.36 -50.91
N GLU A 292 -20.80 -39.36 -50.31
CA GLU A 292 -20.79 -40.80 -50.68
C GLU A 292 -20.19 -41.03 -52.08
N GLU A 293 -18.92 -41.46 -52.14
CA GLU A 293 -18.47 -42.72 -52.78
C GLU A 293 -16.93 -42.82 -52.86
N LEU A 294 -16.45 -44.01 -52.50
CA LEU A 294 -15.07 -44.51 -52.69
C LEU A 294 -14.74 -44.65 -54.19
N PRO A 295 -13.46 -44.81 -54.54
CA PRO A 295 -13.16 -46.04 -55.27
C PRO A 295 -11.90 -46.76 -54.79
N ALA A 296 -12.01 -48.08 -54.83
CA ALA A 296 -10.93 -49.03 -54.67
C ALA A 296 -10.18 -49.27 -56.00
N ALA A 297 -8.97 -49.81 -55.83
CA ALA A 297 -8.21 -50.66 -56.77
C ALA A 297 -7.40 -50.00 -57.89
N VAL A 298 -6.07 -50.07 -57.74
CA VAL A 298 -5.18 -50.57 -58.79
C VAL A 298 -4.24 -51.61 -58.14
N GLN A 299 -4.42 -52.87 -58.54
CA GLN A 299 -3.46 -53.95 -58.35
C GLN A 299 -2.45 -53.97 -59.50
N GLU A 300 -1.42 -54.79 -59.29
CA GLU A 300 -0.45 -55.36 -60.25
C GLU A 300 0.92 -54.66 -60.27
N THR A 301 2.07 -55.35 -60.23
CA THR A 301 2.41 -56.78 -60.19
C THR A 301 3.93 -56.91 -59.92
N SER A 302 4.35 -58.07 -59.37
CA SER A 302 5.64 -58.75 -59.60
C SER A 302 6.92 -58.10 -59.03
N THR A 303 7.92 -58.79 -58.45
CA THR A 303 8.38 -60.21 -58.36
C THR A 303 9.55 -60.18 -57.35
N GLU A 304 9.79 -61.17 -56.49
CA GLU A 304 10.82 -62.23 -56.64
C GLU A 304 10.95 -62.86 -55.22
N SER A 305 10.42 -64.05 -54.94
CA SER A 305 11.08 -65.38 -54.98
C SER A 305 12.45 -65.47 -54.28
N ASP A 306 12.50 -66.09 -53.08
CA ASP A 306 13.16 -67.40 -52.92
C ASP A 306 12.89 -68.03 -51.51
N PRO A 307 12.64 -69.35 -51.40
CA PRO A 307 12.43 -70.05 -50.12
C PRO A 307 13.60 -70.98 -49.73
N HIS A 308 13.81 -71.17 -48.43
CA HIS A 308 14.41 -72.40 -47.88
C HIS A 308 13.97 -72.58 -46.41
N ASP A 309 12.96 -73.42 -46.17
CA ASP A 309 13.02 -74.72 -45.45
C ASP A 309 11.59 -75.28 -45.28
#